data_AF-A0A1H2TPM3-F1
#
_entry.id   AF-A0A1H2TPM3-F1
#
_cell.length_a   1.000
_cell.length_b   1.000
_cell.length_c   1.000
_cell.angle_alpha   90.00
_cell.angle_beta   90.00
_cell.angle_gamma   90.00
#
_symmetry.space_group_name_H-M   'P 1'
#
loop_
_entity.id
_entity.type
_entity.pdbx_description
1 polymer ?
#
loop_
_entity_poly.entity_id
_entity_poly.type
_entity_poly.pdbx_seq_one_letter_code
_entity_poly.pdbx_strand_id
1 'polypeptide(L)'
;MQKRAAKILLTVAATTAVGVAPFCGATSLNNPEEVETTVYAGAVKELNSIVGDALIESDKMSKLNISANISEPVSSSKHIVSYSKGYTQTRVNLRKKPSISSEKIITVNVNTRVKYIDSDTEWVEISTNNHHGYMKKKYIGKKKKKIDKTPKYSWNGEVLNRRNGVVTGPSGKESYYNLDMSGVINIMRRMGNNDRYWIRDDGVKMLGDYVMCAADLSIHPRGSHVPTSLGMGVVVDTGTFIYSNNMQLDVCTAW
;
A
#
# COMPACT_ATOMS: atom_id res chain seq x y z
N MET A 1 -28.74 -35.23 -9.03
CA MET A 1 -28.83 -35.00 -7.58
C MET A 1 -27.43 -34.72 -7.02
N GLN A 2 -27.34 -33.75 -6.12
CA GLN A 2 -26.13 -33.06 -5.65
C GLN A 2 -25.20 -33.97 -4.84
N LYS A 3 -23.88 -33.83 -4.99
CA LYS A 3 -22.91 -34.15 -3.93
C LYS A 3 -22.03 -32.93 -3.67
N ARG A 4 -22.26 -32.32 -2.50
CA ARG A 4 -21.66 -31.09 -1.98
C ARG A 4 -20.21 -31.35 -1.56
N ALA A 5 -19.32 -30.41 -1.90
CA ALA A 5 -17.96 -30.34 -1.38
C ALA A 5 -17.99 -30.10 0.15
N ALA A 6 -17.26 -30.92 0.91
CA ALA A 6 -17.12 -30.78 2.34
C ALA A 6 -16.22 -29.58 2.68
N LYS A 7 -16.78 -28.64 3.45
CA LYS A 7 -16.13 -27.46 4.02
C LYS A 7 -15.49 -27.88 5.34
N ILE A 8 -14.16 -27.96 5.40
CA ILE A 8 -13.43 -28.17 6.66
C ILE A 8 -13.34 -26.80 7.35
N LEU A 9 -14.11 -26.63 8.42
CA LEU A 9 -14.06 -25.50 9.34
C LEU A 9 -13.05 -25.88 10.44
N LEU A 10 -11.89 -25.22 10.50
CA LEU A 10 -10.95 -25.40 11.61
C LEU A 10 -11.30 -24.36 12.69
N THR A 11 -12.07 -24.79 13.68
CA THR A 11 -12.30 -24.06 14.94
C THR A 11 -11.15 -24.41 15.88
N VAL A 12 -10.27 -23.46 16.20
CA VAL A 12 -9.25 -23.65 17.25
C VAL A 12 -9.85 -23.18 18.57
N ALA A 13 -10.27 -24.15 19.40
CA ALA A 13 -10.58 -23.91 20.81
C ALA A 13 -9.27 -23.85 21.59
N ALA A 14 -9.02 -22.73 22.25
CA ALA A 14 -7.97 -22.61 23.26
C ALA A 14 -8.51 -23.20 24.57
N THR A 15 -7.88 -24.26 25.08
CA THR A 15 -8.05 -24.74 26.45
C THR A 15 -6.67 -25.06 27.04
N THR A 16 -6.55 -24.70 28.31
CA THR A 16 -5.36 -24.40 29.12
C THR A 16 -4.58 -25.59 29.69
N ALA A 17 -3.28 -25.33 29.91
CA ALA A 17 -2.44 -25.68 31.07
C ALA A 17 -1.98 -27.13 31.32
N VAL A 18 -0.65 -27.33 31.43
CA VAL A 18 0.06 -27.78 32.65
C VAL A 18 1.50 -27.23 32.58
N GLY A 19 2.02 -26.67 33.68
CA GLY A 19 3.30 -25.94 33.71
C GLY A 19 4.46 -26.61 34.45
N VAL A 20 5.62 -25.93 34.45
CA VAL A 20 6.69 -26.02 35.46
C VAL A 20 7.64 -24.80 35.37
N ALA A 21 7.63 -24.01 36.46
CA ALA A 21 8.58 -23.11 37.15
C ALA A 21 9.98 -22.68 36.57
N PRO A 22 10.80 -21.88 37.31
CA PRO A 22 11.11 -20.48 36.98
C PRO A 22 12.57 -20.25 36.54
N PHE A 23 12.84 -19.25 35.70
CA PHE A 23 14.20 -18.75 35.54
C PHE A 23 14.26 -17.24 35.76
N CYS A 24 14.91 -16.89 36.88
CA CYS A 24 15.35 -15.58 37.28
C CYS A 24 16.46 -15.11 36.33
N GLY A 25 16.35 -13.88 35.82
CA GLY A 25 17.36 -13.26 34.96
C GLY A 25 16.85 -12.02 34.27
N ALA A 26 16.51 -10.99 35.05
CA ALA A 26 16.13 -9.69 34.52
C ALA A 26 17.34 -9.04 33.82
N THR A 27 17.28 -8.96 32.48
CA THR A 27 18.07 -7.99 31.71
C THR A 27 17.08 -7.06 31.03
N SER A 28 17.12 -5.78 31.40
CA SER A 28 16.28 -4.72 30.85
C SER A 28 16.56 -4.55 29.35
N LEU A 29 15.58 -4.85 28.49
CA LEU A 29 15.55 -4.49 27.08
C LEU A 29 14.17 -3.92 26.74
N ASN A 30 14.16 -2.63 26.41
CA ASN A 30 12.97 -1.87 26.02
C ASN A 30 12.71 -2.02 24.52
N ASN A 31 11.90 -3.00 24.07
CA ASN A 31 11.11 -2.91 22.82
C ASN A 31 10.10 -4.09 22.68
N PRO A 32 8.78 -3.86 22.48
CA PRO A 32 7.81 -4.95 22.33
C PRO A 32 7.86 -5.72 20.97
N GLU A 33 8.65 -5.25 20.00
CA GLU A 33 8.73 -5.85 18.65
C GLU A 33 9.70 -7.07 18.57
N GLU A 34 10.62 -7.21 19.54
CA GLU A 34 11.66 -8.26 19.55
C GLU A 34 11.19 -9.58 20.20
N VAL A 35 10.12 -9.52 21.00
CA VAL A 35 9.55 -10.66 21.73
C VAL A 35 8.73 -11.58 20.81
N GLU A 36 8.01 -11.03 19.82
CA GLU A 36 7.19 -11.83 18.88
C GLU A 36 8.04 -12.67 17.90
N THR A 37 9.21 -12.18 17.52
CA THR A 37 10.12 -12.88 16.60
C THR A 37 10.77 -14.12 17.22
N THR A 38 11.06 -14.10 18.52
CA THR A 38 11.77 -15.19 19.21
C THR A 38 10.83 -16.36 19.54
N VAL A 39 9.57 -16.07 19.87
CA VAL A 39 8.53 -17.10 20.11
C VAL A 39 8.17 -17.84 18.82
N TYR A 40 8.11 -17.14 17.68
CA TYR A 40 7.88 -17.78 16.37
C TYR A 40 9.03 -18.68 15.94
N ALA A 41 10.29 -18.29 16.19
CA ALA A 41 11.46 -19.10 15.83
C ALA A 41 11.57 -20.39 16.68
N GLY A 42 11.24 -20.31 17.98
CA GLY A 42 11.21 -21.47 18.89
C GLY A 42 10.17 -22.51 18.49
N ALA A 43 8.92 -22.07 18.24
CA ALA A 43 7.82 -22.97 17.85
C ALA A 43 8.08 -23.69 16.51
N VAL A 44 8.75 -23.03 15.56
CA VAL A 44 9.12 -23.63 14.27
C VAL A 44 10.23 -24.68 14.44
N LYS A 45 11.13 -24.51 15.41
CA LYS A 45 12.22 -25.47 15.68
C LYS A 45 11.69 -26.74 16.38
N GLU A 46 10.74 -26.57 17.29
CA GLU A 46 10.07 -27.67 17.99
C GLU A 46 9.17 -28.49 17.06
N LEU A 47 8.42 -27.81 16.16
CA LEU A 47 7.66 -28.47 15.09
C LEU A 47 8.57 -29.27 14.14
N ASN A 48 9.73 -28.73 13.77
CA ASN A 48 10.67 -29.45 12.89
C ASN A 48 11.31 -30.67 13.57
N SER A 49 11.51 -30.64 14.90
CA SER A 49 12.00 -31.80 15.67
C SER A 49 10.93 -32.90 15.75
N ILE A 50 9.69 -32.54 16.08
CA ILE A 50 8.56 -33.47 16.15
C ILE A 50 8.28 -34.11 14.78
N VAL A 51 8.40 -33.33 13.70
CA VAL A 51 8.27 -33.85 12.33
C VAL A 51 9.45 -34.76 11.96
N GLY A 52 10.66 -34.49 12.46
CA GLY A 52 11.83 -35.37 12.29
C GLY A 52 11.67 -36.72 13.00
N ASP A 53 11.19 -36.71 14.24
CA ASP A 53 11.02 -37.92 15.05
C ASP A 53 9.86 -38.81 14.54
N ALA A 54 8.76 -38.20 14.08
CA ALA A 54 7.65 -38.92 13.45
C ALA A 54 8.04 -39.62 12.13
N LEU A 55 9.00 -39.07 11.38
CA LEU A 55 9.54 -39.72 10.18
C LEU A 55 10.39 -40.95 10.52
N ILE A 56 11.16 -40.89 11.61
CA ILE A 56 11.98 -42.03 12.08
C ILE A 56 11.10 -43.17 12.59
N GLU A 57 9.96 -42.86 13.22
CA GLU A 57 9.02 -43.87 13.72
C GLU A 57 8.26 -44.57 12.57
N SER A 58 7.95 -43.83 11.50
CA SER A 58 7.38 -44.43 10.27
C SER A 58 8.35 -45.37 9.55
N ASP A 59 9.65 -45.07 9.57
CA ASP A 59 10.69 -45.90 8.96
C ASP A 59 10.94 -47.20 9.76
N LYS A 60 10.82 -47.14 11.10
CA LYS A 60 10.86 -48.32 11.98
C LYS A 60 9.65 -49.23 11.80
N MET A 61 8.46 -48.67 11.56
CA MET A 61 7.22 -49.43 11.32
C MET A 61 7.16 -50.11 9.94
N SER A 62 7.97 -49.66 8.97
CA SER A 62 8.02 -50.25 7.62
C SER A 62 8.74 -51.62 7.56
N LYS A 63 9.54 -51.96 8.58
CA LYS A 63 10.35 -53.20 8.62
C LYS A 63 9.66 -54.40 9.29
N LEU A 64 8.39 -54.27 9.66
CA LEU A 64 7.56 -55.35 10.22
C LEU A 64 6.36 -55.61 9.30
N ASN A 65 6.57 -56.48 8.32
CA ASN A 65 5.62 -56.86 7.28
C ASN A 65 4.50 -57.77 7.85
N ILE A 66 3.24 -57.66 7.37
CA ILE A 66 2.40 -58.78 6.85
C ILE A 66 1.04 -58.27 6.31
N SER A 67 0.91 -58.38 4.99
CA SER A 67 -0.28 -58.55 4.12
C SER A 67 -1.56 -57.73 4.34
N ALA A 68 -1.75 -56.70 3.50
CA ALA A 68 -3.04 -56.40 2.89
C ALA A 68 -2.87 -55.63 1.57
N ASN A 69 -3.51 -56.15 0.54
CA ASN A 69 -3.49 -55.76 -0.86
C ASN A 69 -4.12 -54.37 -1.10
N ILE A 70 -3.34 -53.35 -1.50
CA ILE A 70 -3.84 -52.15 -2.20
C ILE A 70 -2.79 -51.70 -3.22
N SER A 71 -3.20 -51.69 -4.48
CA SER A 71 -2.48 -51.30 -5.69
C SER A 71 -1.91 -49.87 -5.64
N GLU A 72 -0.64 -49.77 -6.03
CA GLU A 72 0.16 -48.61 -6.48
C GLU A 72 0.36 -47.40 -5.51
N PRO A 73 1.63 -46.95 -5.29
CA PRO A 73 1.92 -45.84 -4.39
C PRO A 73 1.53 -44.49 -5.00
N VAL A 74 0.56 -43.79 -4.39
CA VAL A 74 0.27 -42.38 -4.68
C VAL A 74 1.45 -41.52 -4.19
N SER A 75 2.25 -41.08 -5.15
CA SER A 75 3.38 -40.17 -4.95
C SER A 75 2.93 -38.81 -4.40
N SER A 76 3.17 -38.60 -3.10
CA SER A 76 2.98 -37.31 -2.42
C SER A 76 4.12 -36.34 -2.78
N SER A 77 3.98 -35.70 -3.94
CA SER A 77 4.86 -34.62 -4.37
C SER A 77 4.60 -33.36 -3.54
N LYS A 78 5.57 -32.97 -2.69
CA LYS A 78 5.62 -31.63 -2.07
C LYS A 78 5.58 -30.56 -3.17
N HIS A 79 4.40 -30.02 -3.44
CA HIS A 79 4.21 -28.99 -4.47
C HIS A 79 4.72 -27.64 -3.93
N ILE A 80 5.96 -27.28 -4.26
CA ILE A 80 6.51 -25.94 -3.99
C ILE A 80 5.81 -24.96 -4.93
N VAL A 81 4.71 -24.36 -4.48
CA VAL A 81 4.00 -23.31 -5.24
C VAL A 81 4.83 -22.03 -5.16
N SER A 82 5.48 -21.67 -6.28
CA SER A 82 6.22 -20.41 -6.39
C SER A 82 5.27 -19.23 -6.56
N TYR A 83 5.27 -18.29 -5.63
CA TYR A 83 4.45 -17.08 -5.70
C TYR A 83 5.19 -15.92 -6.36
N SER A 84 4.53 -15.26 -7.31
CA SER A 84 4.94 -13.99 -7.89
C SER A 84 4.45 -12.81 -7.05
N LYS A 85 5.18 -11.69 -7.09
CA LYS A 85 4.82 -10.43 -6.42
C LYS A 85 4.44 -9.39 -7.47
N GLY A 86 3.47 -8.53 -7.15
CA GLY A 86 3.06 -7.44 -8.01
C GLY A 86 2.29 -6.34 -7.28
N TYR A 87 1.81 -5.36 -8.06
CA TYR A 87 1.01 -4.25 -7.61
C TYR A 87 -0.23 -4.09 -8.47
N THR A 88 -1.38 -3.84 -7.84
CA THR A 88 -2.61 -3.49 -8.56
C THR A 88 -2.43 -2.19 -9.35
N GLN A 89 -2.84 -2.18 -10.61
CA GLN A 89 -2.71 -1.02 -11.52
C GLN A 89 -3.97 -0.14 -11.52
N THR A 90 -5.08 -0.67 -11.02
CA THR A 90 -6.37 0.02 -10.92
C THR A 90 -7.06 -0.38 -9.62
N ARG A 91 -8.15 0.32 -9.28
CA ARG A 91 -9.06 -0.13 -8.23
C ARG A 91 -9.86 -1.33 -8.75
N VAL A 92 -9.73 -2.48 -8.08
CA VAL A 92 -10.19 -3.77 -8.60
C VAL A 92 -10.76 -4.62 -7.47
N ASN A 93 -11.76 -5.44 -7.79
CA ASN A 93 -12.42 -6.28 -6.79
C ASN A 93 -11.75 -7.65 -6.70
N LEU A 94 -11.46 -8.08 -5.48
CA LEU A 94 -11.09 -9.45 -5.17
C LEU A 94 -12.38 -10.27 -5.01
N ARG A 95 -12.45 -11.45 -5.64
CA ARG A 95 -13.68 -12.24 -5.74
C ARG A 95 -13.53 -13.67 -5.26
N LYS A 96 -14.63 -14.32 -4.85
CA LYS A 96 -14.61 -15.72 -4.39
C LYS A 96 -14.34 -16.75 -5.49
N LYS A 97 -14.66 -16.44 -6.76
CA LYS A 97 -14.48 -17.33 -7.91
C LYS A 97 -13.90 -16.55 -9.10
N PRO A 98 -13.31 -17.24 -10.11
CA PRO A 98 -12.78 -16.62 -11.33
C PRO A 98 -13.91 -16.16 -12.28
N SER A 99 -14.83 -15.31 -11.80
CA SER A 99 -15.94 -14.78 -12.57
C SER A 99 -16.33 -13.36 -12.12
N ILE A 100 -16.75 -12.53 -13.07
CA ILE A 100 -17.27 -11.19 -12.77
C ILE A 100 -18.63 -11.21 -12.05
N SER A 101 -19.38 -12.31 -12.14
CA SER A 101 -20.68 -12.47 -11.48
C SER A 101 -20.57 -13.00 -10.05
N SER A 102 -19.40 -13.47 -9.64
CA SER A 102 -19.24 -14.02 -8.28
C SER A 102 -19.17 -12.92 -7.23
N GLU A 103 -19.48 -13.28 -5.99
CA GLU A 103 -19.41 -12.39 -4.83
C GLU A 103 -18.04 -11.69 -4.70
N LYS A 104 -18.10 -10.41 -4.34
CA LYS A 104 -16.93 -9.57 -4.07
C LYS A 104 -16.54 -9.78 -2.61
N ILE A 105 -15.26 -10.08 -2.36
CA ILE A 105 -14.69 -10.19 -1.01
C ILE A 105 -14.35 -8.79 -0.52
N ILE A 106 -13.49 -8.09 -1.28
CA ILE A 106 -13.06 -6.72 -0.99
C ILE A 106 -12.79 -5.94 -2.29
N THR A 107 -12.76 -4.62 -2.18
CA THR A 107 -12.19 -3.75 -3.22
C THR A 107 -10.75 -3.42 -2.85
N VAL A 108 -9.82 -3.76 -3.73
CA VAL A 108 -8.38 -3.48 -3.57
C VAL A 108 -8.07 -2.18 -4.29
N ASN A 109 -7.41 -1.25 -3.59
CA ASN A 109 -6.99 0.03 -4.16
C ASN A 109 -5.83 -0.17 -5.14
N VAL A 110 -5.57 0.85 -5.96
CA VAL A 110 -4.41 0.89 -6.84
C VAL A 110 -3.12 0.94 -6.02
N ASN A 111 -2.03 0.36 -6.54
CA ASN A 111 -0.71 0.23 -5.92
C ASN A 111 -0.65 -0.62 -4.65
N THR A 112 -1.68 -1.40 -4.36
CA THR A 112 -1.65 -2.41 -3.31
C THR A 112 -0.77 -3.58 -3.74
N ARG A 113 0.11 -4.03 -2.84
CA ARG A 113 1.01 -5.18 -3.06
C ARG A 113 0.20 -6.47 -3.00
N VAL A 114 0.38 -7.35 -3.98
CA VAL A 114 -0.29 -8.64 -4.06
C VAL A 114 0.71 -9.76 -4.31
N LYS A 115 0.43 -10.95 -3.76
CA LYS A 115 1.10 -12.21 -4.10
C LYS A 115 0.15 -13.05 -4.95
N TYR A 116 0.65 -13.68 -6.01
CA TYR A 116 -0.18 -14.49 -6.89
C TYR A 116 0.57 -15.69 -7.45
N ILE A 117 -0.19 -16.71 -7.82
CA ILE A 117 0.32 -17.86 -8.57
C ILE A 117 0.18 -17.52 -10.04
N ASP A 118 1.29 -17.57 -10.78
CA ASP A 118 1.25 -17.29 -12.21
C ASP A 118 0.57 -18.44 -12.95
N SER A 119 -0.37 -18.09 -13.82
CA SER A 119 -1.16 -19.02 -14.60
C SER A 119 -1.40 -18.42 -15.99
N ASP A 120 -1.62 -19.27 -16.98
CA ASP A 120 -1.98 -18.87 -18.34
C ASP A 120 -3.45 -18.43 -18.46
N THR A 121 -4.20 -18.53 -17.35
CA THR A 121 -5.59 -18.10 -17.25
C THR A 121 -5.73 -16.59 -17.07
N GLU A 122 -6.85 -16.02 -17.53
CA GLU A 122 -7.15 -14.59 -17.33
C GLU A 122 -7.30 -14.24 -15.84
N TRP A 123 -7.75 -15.20 -15.02
CA TRP A 123 -7.92 -15.08 -13.58
C TRP A 123 -6.76 -15.73 -12.85
N VAL A 124 -6.23 -15.03 -11.86
CA VAL A 124 -5.18 -15.53 -10.97
C VAL A 124 -5.65 -15.49 -9.53
N GLU A 125 -5.17 -16.45 -8.74
CA GLU A 125 -5.40 -16.46 -7.30
C GLU A 125 -4.44 -15.48 -6.62
N ILE A 126 -5.00 -14.66 -5.74
CA ILE A 126 -4.36 -13.52 -5.10
C ILE A 126 -4.46 -13.66 -3.58
N SER A 127 -3.34 -13.46 -2.91
CA SER A 127 -3.26 -13.25 -1.47
C SER A 127 -2.82 -11.81 -1.18
N THR A 128 -3.61 -11.07 -0.42
CA THR A 128 -3.36 -9.68 -0.01
C THR A 128 -4.01 -9.38 1.33
N ASN A 129 -3.29 -8.77 2.27
CA ASN A 129 -3.83 -8.31 3.56
C ASN A 129 -4.78 -9.33 4.23
N ASN A 130 -4.34 -10.59 4.34
CA ASN A 130 -5.10 -11.73 4.89
C ASN A 130 -6.37 -12.14 4.12
N HIS A 131 -6.61 -11.60 2.92
CA HIS A 131 -7.68 -12.01 2.03
C HIS A 131 -7.12 -12.87 0.89
N HIS A 132 -7.87 -13.91 0.55
CA HIS A 132 -7.58 -14.83 -0.54
C HIS A 132 -8.74 -14.83 -1.53
N GLY A 133 -8.45 -14.72 -2.82
CA GLY A 133 -9.49 -14.77 -3.84
C GLY A 133 -8.95 -14.61 -5.25
N TYR A 134 -9.83 -14.38 -6.21
CA TYR A 134 -9.51 -14.34 -7.63
C TYR A 134 -9.61 -12.92 -8.16
N MET A 135 -8.66 -12.56 -9.03
CA MET A 135 -8.61 -11.28 -9.73
C MET A 135 -8.07 -11.48 -11.15
N LYS A 136 -8.43 -10.60 -12.09
CA LYS A 136 -7.87 -10.67 -13.44
C LYS A 136 -6.39 -10.27 -13.46
N LYS A 137 -5.56 -11.09 -14.11
CA LYS A 137 -4.10 -10.90 -14.28
C LYS A 137 -3.75 -9.53 -14.87
N LYS A 138 -4.56 -9.04 -15.82
CA LYS A 138 -4.35 -7.75 -16.50
C LYS A 138 -4.28 -6.52 -15.58
N TYR A 139 -4.79 -6.62 -14.35
CA TYR A 139 -4.76 -5.51 -13.39
C TYR A 139 -3.55 -5.57 -12.46
N ILE A 140 -2.62 -6.49 -12.67
CA ILE A 140 -1.41 -6.66 -11.86
C ILE A 140 -0.21 -6.25 -12.70
N GLY A 141 0.62 -5.36 -12.15
CA GLY A 141 1.87 -4.95 -12.78
C GLY A 141 3.06 -5.18 -11.86
N LYS A 142 4.26 -5.30 -12.44
CA LYS A 142 5.52 -5.52 -11.70
C LYS A 142 5.94 -4.29 -10.90
N LYS A 143 5.53 -3.10 -11.33
CA LYS A 143 5.83 -1.81 -10.70
C LYS A 143 4.55 -1.11 -10.26
N LYS A 144 4.66 -0.20 -9.30
CA LYS A 144 3.56 0.71 -8.96
C LYS A 144 3.21 1.57 -10.18
N LYS A 145 1.93 1.76 -10.43
CA LYS A 145 1.43 2.74 -11.39
C LYS A 145 1.72 4.14 -10.84
N LYS A 146 2.34 5.00 -11.64
CA LYS A 146 2.32 6.44 -11.36
C LYS A 146 0.88 6.90 -11.58
N ILE A 147 0.20 7.22 -10.49
CA ILE A 147 -1.12 7.84 -10.55
C ILE A 147 -0.81 9.32 -10.42
N ASP A 148 -1.05 10.07 -11.48
CA ASP A 148 -1.11 11.52 -11.38
C ASP A 148 -2.33 11.81 -10.50
N LYS A 149 -2.13 12.10 -9.21
CA LYS A 149 -3.25 12.30 -8.27
C LYS A 149 -3.95 13.63 -8.48
N THR A 150 -3.37 14.51 -9.31
CA THR A 150 -3.98 15.77 -9.69
C THR A 150 -5.00 15.59 -10.80
N PRO A 151 -6.19 16.21 -10.71
CA PRO A 151 -6.98 16.45 -11.91
C PRO A 151 -6.10 17.26 -12.87
N LYS A 152 -5.96 16.79 -14.11
CA LYS A 152 -5.22 17.47 -15.16
C LYS A 152 -5.97 18.76 -15.51
N TYR A 153 -5.70 19.82 -14.75
CA TYR A 153 -6.27 21.13 -14.98
C TYR A 153 -5.60 21.75 -16.21
N SER A 154 -6.37 22.06 -17.25
CA SER A 154 -5.88 22.69 -18.47
C SER A 154 -6.33 24.15 -18.50
N TRP A 155 -5.36 25.06 -18.59
CA TRP A 155 -5.59 26.49 -18.70
C TRP A 155 -5.24 26.95 -20.12
N ASN A 156 -6.15 27.71 -20.75
CA ASN A 156 -5.98 28.19 -22.13
C ASN A 156 -5.56 29.67 -22.21
N GLY A 157 -5.35 30.34 -21.07
CA GLY A 157 -4.91 31.73 -21.00
C GLY A 157 -3.40 31.86 -20.84
N GLU A 158 -2.96 33.05 -20.46
CA GLU A 158 -1.55 33.30 -20.17
C GLU A 158 -1.07 32.44 -18.99
N VAL A 159 0.12 31.86 -19.14
CA VAL A 159 0.75 31.02 -18.13
C VAL A 159 1.83 31.81 -17.42
N LEU A 160 1.77 31.83 -16.08
CA LEU A 160 2.76 32.50 -15.26
C LEU A 160 4.16 31.95 -15.54
N ASN A 161 5.10 32.86 -15.77
CA ASN A 161 6.50 32.52 -16.02
C ASN A 161 7.39 33.68 -15.59
N ARG A 162 8.71 33.43 -15.54
CA ARG A 162 9.72 34.40 -15.10
C ARG A 162 9.69 35.73 -15.85
N ARG A 163 9.31 35.73 -17.13
CA ARG A 163 9.34 36.94 -17.97
C ARG A 163 8.08 37.78 -17.80
N ASN A 164 6.91 37.15 -17.77
CA ASN A 164 5.64 37.86 -17.60
C ASN A 164 5.54 38.45 -16.18
N GLY A 165 6.00 37.70 -15.19
CA GLY A 165 6.05 38.05 -13.78
C GLY A 165 4.69 38.17 -13.07
N VAL A 166 3.67 38.66 -13.76
CA VAL A 166 2.28 38.70 -13.31
C VAL A 166 1.39 38.30 -14.47
N VAL A 167 0.38 37.48 -14.22
CA VAL A 167 -0.66 37.10 -15.21
C VAL A 167 -2.04 37.13 -14.57
N THR A 168 -3.09 37.04 -15.39
CA THR A 168 -4.44 36.72 -14.90
C THR A 168 -4.70 35.24 -15.13
N GLY A 169 -4.59 34.47 -14.06
CA GLY A 169 -4.88 33.05 -14.04
C GLY A 169 -6.36 32.74 -13.82
N PRO A 170 -6.72 31.46 -13.74
CA PRO A 170 -8.11 31.01 -13.59
C PRO A 170 -8.78 31.41 -12.28
N SER A 171 -8.00 31.62 -11.22
CA SER A 171 -8.50 31.99 -9.89
C SER A 171 -8.25 33.45 -9.54
N GLY A 172 -7.76 34.25 -10.49
CA GLY A 172 -7.50 35.67 -10.29
C GLY A 172 -6.11 36.06 -10.74
N LYS A 173 -5.61 37.18 -10.20
CA LYS A 173 -4.26 37.66 -10.48
C LYS A 173 -3.26 36.66 -9.89
N GLU A 174 -2.26 36.28 -10.68
CA GLU A 174 -1.17 35.42 -10.23
C GLU A 174 0.14 36.17 -10.31
N SER A 175 0.93 36.09 -9.25
CA SER A 175 2.33 36.51 -9.23
C SER A 175 3.21 35.39 -8.67
N TYR A 176 4.50 35.61 -8.47
CA TYR A 176 5.41 34.60 -7.96
C TYR A 176 6.33 35.16 -6.89
N TYR A 177 6.86 34.26 -6.07
CA TYR A 177 7.92 34.56 -5.13
C TYR A 177 8.87 33.39 -4.95
N ASN A 178 10.09 33.70 -4.55
CA ASN A 178 11.16 32.74 -4.35
C ASN A 178 11.70 32.82 -2.92
N LEU A 179 10.89 32.36 -1.96
CA LEU A 179 11.31 32.21 -0.57
C LEU A 179 11.69 30.76 -0.26
N ASP A 180 12.47 30.56 0.81
CA ASP A 180 12.76 29.23 1.37
C ASP A 180 11.48 28.62 1.95
N MET A 181 11.09 27.46 1.40
CA MET A 181 9.88 26.77 1.80
C MET A 181 10.07 25.89 3.04
N SER A 182 11.26 25.79 3.63
CA SER A 182 11.53 24.92 4.77
C SER A 182 10.57 25.14 5.95
N GLY A 183 10.32 26.40 6.32
CA GLY A 183 9.36 26.75 7.37
C GLY A 183 7.92 26.37 7.01
N VAL A 184 7.51 26.68 5.78
CA VAL A 184 6.18 26.38 5.24
C VAL A 184 5.92 24.87 5.18
N ILE A 185 6.90 24.11 4.70
CA ILE A 185 6.84 22.65 4.65
C ILE A 185 6.69 22.07 6.06
N ASN A 186 7.44 22.56 7.05
CA ASN A 186 7.30 22.12 8.44
C ASN A 186 5.89 22.38 9.00
N ILE A 187 5.26 23.50 8.67
CA ILE A 187 3.86 23.78 9.03
C ILE A 187 2.93 22.77 8.36
N MET A 188 3.09 22.54 7.04
CA MET A 188 2.30 21.56 6.30
C MET A 188 2.44 20.14 6.88
N ARG A 189 3.65 19.75 7.34
CA ARG A 189 3.87 18.47 8.02
C ARG A 189 3.11 18.37 9.34
N ARG A 190 3.13 19.44 10.15
CA ARG A 190 2.36 19.50 11.41
C ARG A 190 0.85 19.42 11.17
N MET A 191 0.37 19.87 10.01
CA MET A 191 -1.01 19.69 9.57
C MET A 191 -1.33 18.30 8.99
N GLY A 192 -0.36 17.38 8.99
CA GLY A 192 -0.53 16.00 8.52
C GLY A 192 -0.28 15.80 7.01
N ASN A 193 0.17 16.82 6.28
CA ASN A 193 0.57 16.62 4.90
C ASN A 193 1.89 15.82 4.83
N ASN A 194 1.88 14.69 4.13
CA ASN A 194 3.05 13.81 3.97
C ASN A 194 3.58 13.78 2.52
N ASP A 195 3.10 14.70 1.66
CA ASP A 195 3.46 14.72 0.25
C ASP A 195 4.87 15.24 0.02
N ARG A 196 5.61 14.69 -0.93
CA ARG A 196 7.00 15.09 -1.20
C ARG A 196 7.08 16.55 -1.65
N TYR A 197 8.00 17.32 -1.08
CA TYR A 197 8.42 18.61 -1.65
C TYR A 197 9.47 18.38 -2.75
N TRP A 198 9.34 19.06 -3.88
CA TRP A 198 10.29 19.03 -5.00
C TRP A 198 10.11 20.24 -5.91
N ILE A 199 11.06 20.47 -6.83
CA ILE A 199 11.00 21.56 -7.81
C ILE A 199 10.79 20.93 -9.19
N ARG A 200 9.79 21.40 -9.92
CA ARG A 200 9.50 20.98 -11.30
C ARG A 200 10.50 21.60 -12.26
N ASP A 201 10.64 21.03 -13.45
CA ASP A 201 11.65 21.44 -14.45
C ASP A 201 11.55 22.92 -14.87
N ASP A 202 10.37 23.53 -14.73
CA ASP A 202 10.11 24.95 -14.96
C ASP A 202 10.38 25.85 -13.74
N GLY A 203 10.95 25.29 -12.67
CA GLY A 203 11.29 25.96 -11.43
C GLY A 203 10.11 26.18 -10.48
N VAL A 204 8.93 25.63 -10.75
CA VAL A 204 7.78 25.73 -9.84
C VAL A 204 8.00 24.80 -8.65
N LYS A 205 7.77 25.30 -7.43
CA LYS A 205 7.88 24.52 -6.20
C LYS A 205 6.59 23.72 -6.00
N MET A 206 6.75 22.42 -5.77
CA MET A 206 5.66 21.45 -5.76
C MET A 206 5.56 20.79 -4.38
N LEU A 207 4.34 20.51 -3.95
CA LEU A 207 4.04 19.67 -2.79
C LEU A 207 3.14 18.52 -3.25
N GLY A 208 3.73 17.33 -3.37
CA GLY A 208 3.12 16.20 -4.05
C GLY A 208 2.97 16.48 -5.53
N ASP A 209 1.76 16.33 -6.05
CA ASP A 209 1.46 16.61 -7.45
C ASP A 209 0.97 18.05 -7.67
N TYR A 210 0.86 18.85 -6.60
CA TYR A 210 0.25 20.19 -6.61
C TYR A 210 1.29 21.32 -6.61
N VAL A 211 0.96 22.40 -7.31
CA VAL A 211 1.73 23.66 -7.30
C VAL A 211 1.60 24.32 -5.93
N MET A 212 2.69 24.70 -5.28
CA MET A 212 2.60 25.44 -4.03
C MET A 212 2.25 26.90 -4.30
N CYS A 213 1.26 27.44 -3.57
CA CYS A 213 0.88 28.85 -3.68
C CYS A 213 0.51 29.45 -2.31
N ALA A 214 0.62 30.77 -2.23
CA ALA A 214 0.09 31.59 -1.16
C ALA A 214 -1.23 32.23 -1.59
N ALA A 215 -2.17 32.30 -0.66
CA ALA A 215 -3.49 32.91 -0.87
C ALA A 215 -3.98 33.58 0.43
N ASP A 216 -5.10 34.28 0.37
CA ASP A 216 -5.83 34.67 1.57
C ASP A 216 -6.41 33.42 2.25
N LEU A 217 -6.00 33.14 3.49
CA LEU A 217 -6.41 31.96 4.24
C LEU A 217 -7.88 32.00 4.69
N SER A 218 -8.53 33.17 4.66
CA SER A 218 -9.96 33.30 4.91
C SER A 218 -10.82 32.83 3.73
N ILE A 219 -10.27 32.89 2.51
CA ILE A 219 -10.93 32.47 1.26
C ILE A 219 -10.48 31.05 0.88
N HIS A 220 -9.18 30.81 0.93
CA HIS A 220 -8.56 29.52 0.63
C HIS A 220 -7.78 29.03 1.85
N PRO A 221 -8.42 28.27 2.76
CA PRO A 221 -7.74 27.74 3.95
C PRO A 221 -6.51 26.93 3.58
N ARG A 222 -5.52 26.91 4.47
CA ARG A 222 -4.26 26.17 4.25
C ARG A 222 -4.54 24.68 4.00
N GLY A 223 -3.95 24.12 2.95
CA GLY A 223 -4.19 22.76 2.45
C GLY A 223 -5.36 22.63 1.48
N SER A 224 -6.13 23.71 1.24
CA SER A 224 -7.14 23.71 0.17
C SER A 224 -6.49 23.75 -1.21
N HIS A 225 -7.26 23.35 -2.23
CA HIS A 225 -6.80 23.32 -3.61
C HIS A 225 -7.41 24.47 -4.40
N VAL A 226 -6.59 25.13 -5.22
CA VAL A 226 -7.00 26.27 -6.03
C VAL A 226 -6.42 26.13 -7.45
N PRO A 227 -7.21 26.30 -8.52
CA PRO A 227 -6.68 26.34 -9.87
C PRO A 227 -5.64 27.44 -10.04
N THR A 228 -4.53 27.14 -10.71
CA THR A 228 -3.54 28.15 -11.12
C THR A 228 -3.24 28.00 -12.61
N SER A 229 -2.65 29.02 -13.23
CA SER A 229 -2.20 28.96 -14.62
C SER A 229 -1.14 27.87 -14.88
N LEU A 230 -0.45 27.40 -13.81
CA LEU A 230 0.61 26.40 -13.83
C LEU A 230 0.14 24.98 -13.41
N GLY A 231 -1.17 24.80 -13.17
CA GLY A 231 -1.80 23.56 -12.76
C GLY A 231 -2.63 23.71 -11.48
N MET A 232 -3.09 22.59 -10.91
CA MET A 232 -3.80 22.63 -9.64
C MET A 232 -2.83 22.98 -8.51
N GLY A 233 -3.12 24.06 -7.80
CA GLY A 233 -2.36 24.54 -6.65
C GLY A 233 -2.87 23.98 -5.32
N VAL A 234 -1.98 23.92 -4.34
CA VAL A 234 -2.29 23.73 -2.93
C VAL A 234 -1.87 24.98 -2.17
N VAL A 235 -2.78 25.51 -1.34
CA VAL A 235 -2.51 26.69 -0.54
C VAL A 235 -1.66 26.29 0.64
N VAL A 236 -0.41 26.76 0.63
CA VAL A 236 0.57 26.43 1.65
C VAL A 236 0.97 27.63 2.48
N ASP A 237 0.63 28.85 2.07
CA ASP A 237 1.01 30.07 2.78
C ASP A 237 0.08 31.25 2.53
N THR A 238 0.41 32.39 3.13
CA THR A 238 -0.23 33.69 2.88
C THR A 238 0.83 34.80 2.83
N GLY A 239 0.46 35.98 2.35
CA GLY A 239 1.37 37.10 2.23
C GLY A 239 0.66 38.44 2.37
N THR A 240 1.42 39.53 2.44
CA THR A 240 0.87 40.89 2.60
C THR A 240 0.10 41.38 1.37
N PHE A 241 0.23 40.73 0.21
CA PHE A 241 -0.53 41.04 -1.00
C PHE A 241 -2.05 41.02 -0.76
N ILE A 242 -2.52 40.23 0.22
CA ILE A 242 -3.96 40.09 0.54
C ILE A 242 -4.60 41.43 0.93
N TYR A 243 -3.83 42.35 1.50
CA TYR A 243 -4.32 43.69 1.87
C TYR A 243 -4.60 44.57 0.66
N SER A 244 -4.03 44.23 -0.50
CA SER A 244 -4.26 44.93 -1.77
C SER A 244 -5.25 44.19 -2.67
N ASN A 245 -5.18 42.85 -2.70
CA ASN A 245 -6.06 41.99 -3.47
C ASN A 245 -6.13 40.60 -2.83
N ASN A 246 -7.22 40.32 -2.13
CA ASN A 246 -7.45 39.04 -1.44
C ASN A 246 -7.71 37.85 -2.37
N MET A 247 -7.97 38.10 -3.66
CA MET A 247 -8.10 37.06 -4.69
C MET A 247 -6.79 36.80 -5.44
N GLN A 248 -5.71 37.53 -5.16
CA GLN A 248 -4.42 37.27 -5.77
C GLN A 248 -3.84 35.95 -5.23
N LEU A 249 -3.21 35.19 -6.12
CA LEU A 249 -2.38 34.04 -5.77
C LEU A 249 -0.92 34.36 -6.02
N ASP A 250 -0.08 33.98 -5.09
CA ASP A 250 1.37 34.09 -5.23
C ASP A 250 1.96 32.68 -5.32
N VAL A 251 2.50 32.32 -6.48
CA VAL A 251 3.03 30.99 -6.76
C VAL A 251 4.45 30.84 -6.23
N CYS A 252 4.72 29.75 -5.52
CA CYS A 252 6.05 29.43 -5.03
C CYS A 252 6.93 28.94 -6.19
N THR A 253 8.03 29.63 -6.46
CA THR A 253 8.94 29.29 -7.57
C THR A 253 10.40 29.38 -7.15
N ALA A 254 11.32 28.91 -8.00
CA ALA A 254 12.76 28.90 -7.78
C ALA A 254 13.53 29.89 -8.68
N TRP A 255 12.83 30.74 -9.43
CA TRP A 255 13.41 31.71 -10.37
C TRP A 255 13.33 33.16 -9.89
#